data_AF-A0A2M7B4T6-F1
#
_entry.id   AF-A0A2M7B4T6-F1
#
_cell.length_a   1.000
_cell.length_b   1.000
_cell.length_c   1.000
_cell.angle_alpha   90.00
_cell.angle_beta   90.00
_cell.angle_gamma   90.00
#
_symmetry.space_group_name_H-M   'P 1'
#
loop_
_entity.id
_entity.type
_entity.pdbx_description
1 polymer ?
#
loop_
_entity_poly.entity_id
_entity_poly.type
_entity_poly.pdbx_seq_one_letter_code
_entity_poly.pdbx_strand_id
1 'polypeptide(L)'
;MKTLHQIFSWLITLLIPVALVFLGLRLLLTPVFLQIEYHTPGFPPDDYGFSLQDRLHWSQIALRYLVNDANIDFLGDLTFPDGSPLYNARELSHMQDVKNVVQPVMIIGYAIWFVVLGLGVWAQWGNWWQAYRRGLWRGGWLTAGLVAVIAVFAATSFWQFFTEFHSLFFEGDSWLFLYSDTLIRLFPVRFWQDAFLAVGAIALGGGLGMGLGLRPKS
;
A
#
# COMPACT_ATOMS: atom_id res chain seq x y z
N MET A 1 8.20 -16.40 32.58
CA MET A 1 8.88 -16.19 31.28
C MET A 1 8.23 -16.94 30.11
N LYS A 2 7.91 -18.25 30.22
CA LYS A 2 7.27 -19.00 29.13
C LYS A 2 5.95 -18.37 28.62
N THR A 3 5.08 -17.91 29.52
CA THR A 3 3.82 -17.22 29.19
C THR A 3 4.08 -15.91 28.43
N LEU A 4 5.10 -15.15 28.82
CA LEU A 4 5.47 -13.89 28.16
C LEU A 4 5.95 -14.12 26.72
N HIS A 5 6.77 -15.14 26.48
CA HIS A 5 7.23 -15.48 25.13
C HIS A 5 6.08 -15.96 24.23
N GLN A 6 5.05 -16.61 24.81
CA GLN A 6 3.84 -16.96 24.07
C GLN A 6 3.01 -15.74 23.70
N ILE A 7 2.89 -14.75 24.60
CA ILE A 7 2.22 -13.48 24.31
C ILE A 7 2.91 -12.78 23.14
N PHE A 8 4.24 -12.63 23.17
CA PHE A 8 4.96 -12.01 22.05
C PHE A 8 4.88 -12.83 20.76
N SER A 9 4.87 -14.16 20.85
CA SER A 9 4.65 -15.02 19.69
C SER A 9 3.30 -14.75 19.03
N TRP A 10 2.23 -14.53 19.81
CA TRP A 10 0.91 -14.17 19.27
C TRP A 10 0.86 -12.74 18.76
N LEU A 11 1.50 -11.79 19.45
CA LEU A 11 1.65 -10.42 18.97
C LEU A 11 2.29 -10.41 17.57
N ILE A 12 3.40 -11.12 17.39
CA ILE A 12 4.07 -11.26 16.08
C ILE A 12 3.11 -11.84 15.04
N THR A 13 2.36 -12.89 15.38
CA THR A 13 1.35 -13.48 14.48
C THR A 13 0.36 -12.43 13.96
N LEU A 14 -0.09 -11.50 14.81
CA LEU A 14 -1.02 -10.44 14.42
C LEU A 14 -0.35 -9.29 13.67
N LEU A 15 0.91 -8.99 13.97
CA LEU A 15 1.65 -7.91 13.33
C LEU A 15 2.10 -8.24 11.90
N ILE A 16 2.38 -9.52 11.60
CA ILE A 16 2.92 -9.93 10.29
C ILE A 16 2.02 -9.60 9.09
N PRO A 17 0.69 -9.83 9.11
CA PRO A 17 -0.19 -9.39 8.03
C PRO A 17 -0.07 -7.89 7.73
N VAL A 18 -0.07 -7.05 8.77
CA VAL A 18 0.05 -5.60 8.62
C VAL A 18 1.44 -5.21 8.11
N ALA A 19 2.49 -5.83 8.63
CA ALA A 19 3.87 -5.59 8.22
C ALA A 19 4.10 -5.89 6.73
N LEU A 20 3.54 -7.01 6.24
CA LEU A 20 3.69 -7.45 4.86
C LEU A 20 2.85 -6.61 3.87
N VAL A 21 1.63 -6.21 4.26
CA VAL A 21 0.83 -5.27 3.46
C VAL A 21 1.54 -3.92 3.38
N PHE A 22 2.06 -3.42 4.51
CA PHE A 22 2.85 -2.18 4.54
C PHE A 22 4.08 -2.26 3.64
N LEU A 23 4.80 -3.39 3.60
CA LEU A 23 5.93 -3.57 2.69
C LEU A 23 5.50 -3.38 1.22
N GLY A 24 4.36 -3.96 0.83
CA GLY A 24 3.77 -3.75 -0.49
C GLY A 24 3.48 -2.28 -0.76
N LEU A 25 2.72 -1.62 0.12
CA LEU A 25 2.36 -0.20 0.00
C LEU A 25 3.61 0.69 -0.09
N ARG A 26 4.64 0.41 0.71
CA ARG A 26 5.88 1.17 0.70
C ARG A 26 6.62 1.05 -0.62
N LEU A 27 6.61 -0.12 -1.26
CA LEU A 27 7.20 -0.34 -2.57
C LEU A 27 6.41 0.36 -3.68
N LEU A 28 5.08 0.39 -3.59
CA LEU A 28 4.23 1.14 -4.51
C LEU A 28 4.47 2.65 -4.43
N LEU A 29 4.71 3.19 -3.23
CA LEU A 29 5.09 4.58 -3.00
C LEU A 29 6.58 4.85 -3.34
N THR A 30 7.05 4.28 -4.44
CA THR A 30 8.34 4.60 -5.05
C THR A 30 8.17 4.94 -6.53
N PRO A 31 9.03 5.79 -7.10
CA PRO A 31 9.03 6.04 -8.55
C PRO A 31 9.22 4.78 -9.40
N VAL A 32 9.83 3.73 -8.85
CA VAL A 32 10.09 2.46 -9.56
C VAL A 32 8.79 1.78 -9.95
N PHE A 33 7.80 1.74 -9.06
CA PHE A 33 6.51 1.13 -9.38
C PHE A 33 5.81 1.88 -10.52
N LEU A 34 5.81 3.21 -10.51
CA LEU A 34 5.27 4.02 -11.60
C LEU A 34 5.95 3.69 -12.93
N GLN A 35 7.28 3.57 -12.94
CA GLN A 35 8.02 3.21 -14.16
C GLN A 35 7.63 1.82 -14.68
N ILE A 36 7.45 0.83 -13.79
CA ILE A 36 7.02 -0.51 -14.21
C ILE A 36 5.59 -0.46 -14.76
N GLU A 37 4.67 0.07 -13.96
CA GLU A 37 3.22 0.06 -14.22
C GLU A 37 2.86 0.74 -15.55
N TYR A 38 3.46 1.90 -15.81
CA TYR A 38 3.21 2.65 -17.04
C TYR A 38 3.78 2.02 -18.31
N HIS A 39 4.72 1.08 -18.19
CA HIS A 39 5.29 0.33 -19.31
C HIS A 39 4.70 -1.09 -19.44
N THR A 40 3.73 -1.44 -18.60
CA THR A 40 3.08 -2.75 -18.65
C THR A 40 2.25 -2.90 -19.93
N PRO A 41 2.29 -4.06 -20.61
CA PRO A 41 1.48 -4.27 -21.80
C PRO A 41 -0.01 -4.04 -21.54
N GLY A 42 -0.64 -3.20 -22.36
CA GLY A 42 -2.07 -2.90 -22.24
C GLY A 42 -2.43 -1.85 -21.17
N PHE A 43 -1.45 -1.17 -20.56
CA PHE A 43 -1.74 0.01 -19.74
C PHE A 43 -2.44 1.09 -20.60
N PRO A 44 -3.59 1.62 -20.18
CA PRO A 44 -4.43 2.45 -21.04
C PRO A 44 -3.73 3.78 -21.38
N PRO A 45 -3.84 4.25 -22.64
CA PRO A 45 -3.42 5.61 -22.98
C PRO A 45 -4.28 6.65 -22.23
N ASP A 46 -3.82 7.90 -22.21
CA ASP A 46 -4.68 9.01 -21.78
C ASP A 46 -5.43 9.59 -22.98
N ASP A 47 -6.76 9.54 -22.94
CA ASP A 47 -7.62 10.02 -24.03
C ASP A 47 -7.68 11.57 -24.11
N TYR A 48 -7.12 12.26 -23.11
CA TYR A 48 -7.15 13.71 -22.95
C TYR A 48 -5.79 14.39 -23.20
N GLY A 49 -4.81 13.65 -23.73
CA GLY A 49 -3.61 14.23 -24.35
C GLY A 49 -2.32 14.17 -23.52
N PHE A 50 -2.31 13.61 -22.32
CA PHE A 50 -1.04 13.34 -21.64
C PHE A 50 -0.25 12.25 -22.36
N SER A 51 1.00 12.56 -22.69
CA SER A 51 1.95 11.55 -23.11
C SER A 51 2.35 10.67 -21.92
N LEU A 52 2.97 9.52 -22.21
CA LEU A 52 3.62 8.69 -21.19
C LEU A 52 4.58 9.50 -20.30
N GLN A 53 5.33 10.42 -20.90
CA GLN A 53 6.29 11.27 -20.16
C GLN A 53 5.58 12.24 -19.22
N ASP A 54 4.48 12.86 -19.67
CA ASP A 54 3.68 13.76 -18.83
C ASP A 54 3.12 13.00 -17.63
N ARG A 55 2.56 11.80 -17.86
CA ARG A 55 1.97 11.01 -16.78
C ARG A 55 3.02 10.55 -15.78
N LEU A 56 4.19 10.10 -16.24
CA LEU A 56 5.32 9.76 -15.36
C LEU A 56 5.82 10.98 -14.57
N HIS A 57 5.87 12.16 -15.19
CA HIS A 57 6.30 13.38 -14.53
C HIS A 57 5.32 13.79 -13.42
N TRP A 58 4.04 13.94 -13.73
CA TRP A 58 3.03 14.42 -12.80
C TRP A 58 2.71 13.40 -11.71
N SER A 59 2.62 12.10 -12.04
CA SER A 59 2.37 11.06 -11.04
C SER A 59 3.52 10.94 -10.02
N GLN A 60 4.77 11.16 -10.43
CA GLN A 60 5.90 11.21 -9.50
C GLN A 60 5.83 12.41 -8.54
N ILE A 61 5.33 13.57 -9.01
CA ILE A 61 5.11 14.74 -8.15
C ILE A 61 4.00 14.43 -7.13
N ALA A 62 2.88 13.88 -7.58
CA ALA A 62 1.78 13.44 -6.72
C ALA A 62 2.25 12.43 -5.66
N LEU A 63 3.05 11.42 -6.05
CA LEU A 63 3.62 10.45 -5.13
C LEU A 63 4.56 11.12 -4.11
N ARG A 64 5.43 12.04 -4.54
CA ARG A 64 6.32 12.78 -3.63
C ARG A 64 5.55 13.58 -2.59
N TYR A 65 4.43 14.18 -2.96
CA TYR A 65 3.56 14.89 -2.03
C TYR A 65 3.05 13.99 -0.89
N LEU A 66 2.68 12.73 -1.19
CA LEU A 66 2.16 11.79 -0.18
C LEU A 66 3.18 11.41 0.90
N VAL A 67 4.48 11.55 0.62
CA VAL A 67 5.57 11.09 1.50
C VAL A 67 6.48 12.22 2.00
N ASN A 68 6.18 13.47 1.67
CA ASN A 68 6.88 14.65 2.17
C ASN A 68 6.02 15.41 3.19
N ASP A 69 6.57 16.48 3.77
CA ASP A 69 5.88 17.33 4.76
C ASP A 69 5.28 18.61 4.15
N ALA A 70 5.17 18.71 2.82
CA ALA A 70 4.64 19.90 2.16
C ALA A 70 3.11 20.02 2.29
N ASN A 71 2.59 21.25 2.31
CA ASN A 71 1.15 21.50 2.28
C ASN A 71 0.56 21.24 0.88
N ILE A 72 -0.77 21.28 0.77
CA ILE A 72 -1.48 21.01 -0.49
C ILE A 72 -1.07 21.94 -1.64
N ASP A 73 -0.55 23.14 -1.34
CA ASP A 73 -0.01 24.09 -2.32
C ASP A 73 1.11 23.48 -3.18
N PHE A 74 1.83 22.46 -2.67
CA PHE A 74 2.82 21.69 -3.46
C PHE A 74 2.22 21.07 -4.74
N LEU A 75 0.93 20.74 -4.70
CA LEU A 75 0.17 20.31 -5.88
C LEU A 75 -0.66 21.46 -6.46
N GLY A 76 -1.20 22.34 -5.60
CA GLY A 76 -2.08 23.45 -5.99
C GLY A 76 -1.41 24.51 -6.87
N ASP A 77 -0.10 24.70 -6.73
CA ASP A 77 0.67 25.66 -7.51
C ASP A 77 1.09 25.13 -8.89
N LEU A 78 0.81 23.87 -9.20
CA LEU A 78 1.15 23.26 -10.49
C LEU A 78 0.17 23.72 -11.56
N THR A 79 0.71 24.11 -12.71
CA THR A 79 -0.08 24.58 -13.86
C THR A 79 0.31 23.87 -15.14
N PHE A 80 -0.64 23.77 -16.05
CA PHE A 80 -0.40 23.41 -17.44
C PHE A 80 0.39 24.52 -18.16
N PRO A 81 0.97 24.25 -19.35
CA PRO A 81 1.70 25.27 -20.13
C PRO A 81 0.89 26.51 -20.50
N ASP A 82 -0.45 26.39 -20.55
CA ASP A 82 -1.36 27.51 -20.80
C ASP A 82 -1.67 28.35 -19.53
N GLY A 83 -1.10 27.97 -18.39
CA GLY A 83 -1.27 28.62 -17.10
C GLY A 83 -2.50 28.18 -16.31
N SER A 84 -3.32 27.26 -16.84
CA SER A 84 -4.46 26.71 -16.10
C SER A 84 -4.00 25.77 -14.97
N PRO A 85 -4.72 25.70 -13.83
CA PRO A 85 -4.36 24.79 -12.74
C PRO A 85 -4.33 23.33 -13.19
N LEU A 86 -3.29 22.60 -12.77
CA LEU A 86 -3.13 21.18 -13.08
C LEU A 86 -4.20 20.33 -12.39
N TYR A 87 -4.52 20.65 -11.14
CA TYR A 87 -5.56 19.97 -10.36
C TYR A 87 -6.68 20.95 -10.01
N ASN A 88 -7.91 20.45 -10.04
CA ASN A 88 -9.06 21.19 -9.54
C ASN A 88 -9.17 21.08 -8.00
N ALA A 89 -10.06 21.89 -7.41
CA ALA A 89 -10.22 21.94 -5.94
C ALA A 89 -10.63 20.60 -5.31
N ARG A 90 -11.41 19.76 -6.01
CA ARG A 90 -11.82 18.45 -5.52
C ARG A 90 -10.64 17.48 -5.50
N GLU A 91 -9.84 17.46 -6.56
CA GLU A 91 -8.64 16.63 -6.63
C GLU A 91 -7.63 16.99 -5.55
N LEU A 92 -7.43 18.28 -5.29
CA LEU A 92 -6.56 18.76 -4.21
C LEU A 92 -7.09 18.35 -2.83
N SER A 93 -8.39 18.50 -2.58
CA SER A 93 -9.00 18.04 -1.32
C SER A 93 -8.80 16.54 -1.13
N HIS A 94 -9.03 15.74 -2.16
CA HIS A 94 -8.85 14.29 -2.08
C HIS A 94 -7.39 13.90 -1.87
N MET A 95 -6.44 14.55 -2.55
CA MET A 95 -5.01 14.29 -2.33
C MET A 95 -4.59 14.60 -0.89
N GLN A 96 -5.16 15.64 -0.28
CA GLN A 96 -4.95 15.93 1.14
C GLN A 96 -5.51 14.82 2.04
N ASP A 97 -6.69 14.28 1.76
CA ASP A 97 -7.25 13.13 2.49
C ASP A 97 -6.37 11.89 2.33
N VAL A 98 -5.91 11.60 1.11
CA VAL A 98 -5.00 10.47 0.83
C VAL A 98 -3.69 10.64 1.63
N LYS A 99 -3.14 11.86 1.69
CA LYS A 99 -1.94 12.14 2.50
C LYS A 99 -2.17 11.89 3.99
N ASN A 100 -3.34 12.29 4.50
CA ASN A 100 -3.74 12.07 5.90
C ASN A 100 -3.90 10.58 6.25
N VAL A 101 -4.11 9.70 5.25
CA VAL A 101 -4.10 8.24 5.42
C VAL A 101 -2.68 7.68 5.26
N VAL A 102 -1.96 8.08 4.22
CA VAL A 102 -0.65 7.53 3.87
C VAL A 102 0.39 7.82 4.96
N GLN A 103 0.45 9.05 5.50
CA GLN A 103 1.47 9.39 6.49
C GLN A 103 1.37 8.57 7.79
N PRO A 104 0.19 8.42 8.44
CA PRO A 104 0.05 7.53 9.58
C PRO A 104 0.37 6.06 9.25
N VAL A 105 -0.07 5.57 8.09
CA VAL A 105 0.25 4.20 7.64
C VAL A 105 1.76 4.00 7.50
N MET A 106 2.50 5.00 7.01
CA MET A 106 3.97 4.95 6.96
C MET A 106 4.58 4.85 8.35
N ILE A 107 4.18 5.72 9.28
CA ILE A 107 4.71 5.74 10.65
C ILE A 107 4.43 4.41 11.37
N ILE A 108 3.18 3.96 11.35
CA ILE A 108 2.75 2.71 11.99
C ILE A 108 3.46 1.51 11.36
N GLY A 109 3.56 1.47 10.03
CA GLY A 109 4.23 0.39 9.31
C GLY A 109 5.70 0.25 9.67
N TYR A 110 6.45 1.35 9.72
CA TYR A 110 7.85 1.33 10.17
C TYR A 110 7.97 0.91 11.64
N ALA A 111 7.08 1.41 12.52
CA ALA A 111 7.07 1.01 13.93
C ALA A 111 6.79 -0.49 14.10
N ILE A 112 5.88 -1.07 13.32
CA ILE A 112 5.60 -2.50 13.33
C ILE A 112 6.82 -3.31 12.92
N TRP A 113 7.50 -2.94 11.82
CA TRP A 113 8.73 -3.63 11.42
C TRP A 113 9.83 -3.50 12.46
N PHE A 114 9.99 -2.30 13.06
CA PHE A 114 10.93 -2.09 14.14
C PHE A 114 10.66 -3.02 15.33
N VAL A 115 9.39 -3.16 15.75
CA VAL A 115 8.97 -4.09 16.81
C VAL A 115 9.23 -5.54 16.42
N VAL A 116 8.82 -5.98 15.24
CA VAL A 116 9.01 -7.37 14.79
C VAL A 116 10.50 -7.73 14.73
N LEU A 117 11.33 -6.87 14.14
CA LEU A 117 12.78 -7.09 14.04
C LEU A 117 13.47 -7.02 15.42
N GLY A 118 13.09 -6.05 16.26
CA GLY A 118 13.60 -5.92 17.62
C GLY A 118 13.26 -7.13 18.50
N LEU A 119 12.03 -7.65 18.40
CA LEU A 119 11.64 -8.91 19.04
C LEU A 119 12.45 -10.10 18.50
N GLY A 120 12.83 -10.10 17.22
CA GLY A 120 13.70 -11.10 16.63
C GLY A 120 15.11 -11.11 17.24
N VAL A 121 15.73 -9.93 17.36
CA VAL A 121 17.04 -9.77 18.03
C VAL A 121 16.96 -10.20 19.50
N TRP A 122 15.92 -9.77 20.21
CA TRP A 122 15.71 -10.16 21.60
C TRP A 122 15.44 -11.66 21.74
N ALA A 123 14.70 -12.29 20.82
CA ALA A 123 14.44 -13.72 20.84
C ALA A 123 15.71 -14.57 20.68
N GLN A 124 16.68 -14.07 19.90
CA GLN A 124 17.98 -14.69 19.74
C GLN A 124 18.78 -14.67 21.04
N TRP A 125 18.85 -13.52 21.74
CA TRP A 125 19.61 -13.40 22.99
C TRP A 125 18.87 -13.97 24.21
N GLY A 126 17.54 -13.95 24.20
CA GLY A 126 16.68 -14.39 25.30
C GLY A 126 16.31 -15.88 25.28
N ASN A 127 16.95 -16.69 24.42
CA ASN A 127 16.69 -18.13 24.28
C ASN A 127 15.21 -18.49 24.00
N TRP A 128 14.48 -17.65 23.25
CA TRP A 128 13.09 -17.91 22.88
C TRP A 128 12.83 -17.86 21.37
N TRP A 129 13.88 -18.02 20.56
CA TRP A 129 13.84 -18.04 19.10
C TRP A 129 12.76 -18.97 18.50
N GLN A 130 12.50 -20.13 19.11
CA GLN A 130 11.45 -21.03 18.62
C GLN A 130 10.04 -20.45 18.80
N ALA A 131 9.78 -19.67 19.85
CA ALA A 131 8.52 -18.95 20.02
C ALA A 131 8.38 -17.80 19.01
N TYR A 132 9.46 -17.06 18.75
CA TYR A 132 9.49 -16.05 17.68
C TYR A 132 9.16 -16.66 16.31
N ARG A 133 9.85 -17.75 15.93
CA ARG A 133 9.60 -18.50 14.68
C ARG A 133 8.17 -19.02 14.58
N ARG A 134 7.59 -19.53 15.68
CA ARG A 134 6.15 -19.89 15.74
C ARG A 134 5.25 -18.71 15.43
N GLY A 135 5.60 -17.53 15.94
CA GLY A 135 4.87 -16.30 15.68
C GLY A 135 4.86 -15.94 14.19
N LEU A 136 6.04 -15.92 13.57
CA LEU A 136 6.22 -15.69 12.13
C LEU A 136 5.52 -16.74 11.27
N TRP A 137 5.65 -18.02 11.62
CA TRP A 137 5.03 -19.13 10.89
C TRP A 137 3.50 -19.03 10.86
N ARG A 138 2.87 -18.80 12.01
CA ARG A 138 1.41 -18.57 12.08
C ARG A 138 1.01 -17.28 11.39
N GLY A 139 1.80 -16.22 11.57
CA GLY A 139 1.58 -14.93 10.93
C GLY A 139 1.58 -15.05 9.41
N GLY A 140 2.51 -15.82 8.84
CA GLY A 140 2.59 -16.07 7.41
C GLY A 140 1.36 -16.81 6.86
N TRP A 141 0.89 -17.85 7.55
CA TRP A 141 -0.36 -18.54 7.16
C TRP A 141 -1.60 -17.66 7.34
N LEU A 142 -1.64 -16.84 8.39
CA LEU A 142 -2.70 -15.86 8.59
C LEU A 142 -2.73 -14.85 7.45
N THR A 143 -1.57 -14.30 7.04
CA THR A 143 -1.47 -13.41 5.88
C THR A 143 -1.96 -14.09 4.61
N ALA A 144 -1.50 -15.32 4.32
CA ALA A 144 -1.91 -16.05 3.13
C ALA A 144 -3.43 -16.27 3.09
N GLY A 145 -4.04 -16.65 4.22
CA GLY A 145 -5.49 -16.80 4.34
C GLY A 145 -6.25 -15.50 4.13
N LEU A 146 -5.82 -14.40 4.76
CA LEU A 146 -6.45 -13.09 4.60
C LEU A 146 -6.35 -12.57 3.16
N VAL A 147 -5.18 -12.69 2.54
CA VAL A 147 -4.98 -12.29 1.13
C VAL A 147 -5.86 -13.14 0.20
N ALA A 148 -5.97 -14.45 0.42
CA ALA A 148 -6.84 -15.31 -0.39
C ALA A 148 -8.31 -14.87 -0.31
N VAL A 149 -8.81 -14.56 0.89
CA VAL A 149 -10.20 -14.08 1.08
C VAL A 149 -10.41 -12.74 0.38
N ILE A 150 -9.50 -11.77 0.57
CA ILE A 150 -9.59 -10.45 -0.07
C ILE A 150 -9.50 -10.57 -1.59
N ALA A 151 -8.62 -11.43 -2.11
CA ALA A 151 -8.45 -11.64 -3.53
C ALA A 151 -9.72 -12.24 -4.18
N VAL A 152 -10.39 -13.19 -3.51
CA VAL A 152 -11.68 -13.71 -4.00
C VAL A 152 -12.72 -12.60 -4.05
N PHE A 153 -12.83 -11.78 -3.00
CA PHE A 153 -13.78 -10.65 -2.98
C PHE A 153 -13.49 -9.61 -4.07
N ALA A 154 -12.23 -9.22 -4.25
CA ALA A 154 -11.84 -8.30 -5.31
C ALA A 154 -12.05 -8.88 -6.73
N ALA A 155 -11.91 -10.20 -6.90
CA ALA A 155 -12.10 -10.88 -8.18
C ALA A 155 -13.58 -11.03 -8.58
N THR A 156 -14.52 -11.09 -7.62
CA THR A 156 -15.96 -11.15 -7.95
C THR A 156 -16.49 -9.80 -8.41
N SER A 157 -16.08 -8.71 -7.76
CA SER A 157 -16.43 -7.35 -8.16
C SER A 157 -15.37 -6.36 -7.70
N PHE A 158 -14.45 -6.02 -8.61
CA PHE A 158 -13.43 -5.01 -8.31
C PHE A 158 -14.06 -3.65 -7.98
N TRP A 159 -15.16 -3.28 -8.65
CA TRP A 159 -15.84 -2.01 -8.39
C TRP A 159 -16.43 -1.93 -6.99
N GLN A 160 -17.07 -3.01 -6.52
CA GLN A 160 -17.58 -3.04 -5.15
C GLN A 160 -16.43 -3.03 -4.15
N PHE A 161 -15.41 -3.87 -4.36
CA PHE A 161 -14.21 -3.86 -3.52
C PHE A 161 -13.56 -2.48 -3.44
N PHE A 162 -13.38 -1.81 -4.58
CA PHE A 162 -12.79 -0.48 -4.67
C PHE A 162 -13.63 0.55 -3.93
N THR A 163 -14.95 0.52 -4.10
CA THR A 163 -15.89 1.43 -3.41
C THR A 163 -15.87 1.22 -1.90
N GLU A 164 -15.94 -0.02 -1.43
CA GLU A 164 -15.87 -0.35 0.00
C GLU A 164 -14.50 0.00 0.59
N PHE A 165 -13.42 -0.18 -0.17
CA PHE A 165 -12.11 0.27 0.27
C PHE A 165 -12.08 1.80 0.44
N HIS A 166 -12.63 2.56 -0.50
CA HIS A 166 -12.67 4.03 -0.41
C HIS A 166 -13.57 4.52 0.72
N SER A 167 -14.70 3.87 0.96
CA SER A 167 -15.65 4.27 2.03
C SER A 167 -15.06 4.12 3.44
N LEU A 168 -14.04 3.28 3.63
CA LEU A 168 -13.31 3.17 4.90
C LEU A 168 -12.46 4.41 5.22
N PHE A 169 -12.06 5.17 4.20
CA PHE A 169 -11.09 6.26 4.33
C PHE A 169 -11.64 7.64 3.92
N PHE A 170 -12.66 7.67 3.07
CA PHE A 170 -13.15 8.89 2.43
C PHE A 170 -14.67 9.02 2.55
N GLU A 171 -15.13 10.26 2.71
CA GLU A 171 -16.55 10.56 2.91
C GLU A 171 -17.29 10.73 1.58
N GLY A 172 -18.40 9.99 1.43
CA GLY A 172 -19.30 10.11 0.28
C GLY A 172 -18.58 9.96 -1.06
N ASP A 173 -18.75 10.97 -1.92
CA ASP A 173 -18.26 10.98 -3.30
C ASP A 173 -16.96 11.79 -3.47
N SER A 174 -16.22 12.08 -2.39
CA SER A 174 -15.02 12.95 -2.43
C SER A 174 -13.88 12.42 -3.31
N TRP A 175 -13.91 11.12 -3.62
CA TRP A 175 -12.94 10.39 -4.44
C TRP A 175 -13.47 10.08 -5.86
N LEU A 176 -14.68 10.55 -6.22
CA LEU A 176 -15.25 10.39 -7.55
C LEU A 176 -14.96 11.61 -8.44
N PHE A 177 -14.33 11.31 -9.58
CA PHE A 177 -13.81 12.29 -10.53
C PHE A 177 -14.40 12.13 -11.93
N LEU A 178 -14.37 13.22 -12.71
CA LEU A 178 -14.63 13.15 -14.14
C LEU A 178 -13.45 12.50 -14.84
N TYR A 179 -13.68 11.77 -15.94
CA TYR A 179 -12.59 11.18 -16.72
C TYR A 179 -11.58 12.20 -17.25
N SER A 180 -11.98 13.46 -17.38
CA SER A 180 -11.11 14.58 -17.77
C SER A 180 -10.23 15.13 -16.64
N ASP A 181 -10.53 14.81 -15.37
CA ASP A 181 -9.77 15.29 -14.22
C ASP A 181 -8.37 14.68 -14.22
N THR A 182 -7.37 15.46 -13.87
CA THR A 182 -5.95 15.08 -13.96
C THR A 182 -5.64 13.82 -13.16
N LEU A 183 -6.18 13.67 -11.96
CA LEU A 183 -5.84 12.62 -11.02
C LEU A 183 -6.26 11.24 -11.52
N ILE A 184 -7.47 11.09 -12.08
CA ILE A 184 -7.90 9.81 -12.67
C ILE A 184 -7.16 9.51 -13.98
N ARG A 185 -6.71 10.55 -14.70
CA ARG A 185 -5.83 10.39 -15.86
C ARG A 185 -4.44 9.93 -15.44
N LEU A 186 -3.92 10.35 -14.28
CA LEU A 186 -2.65 9.87 -13.72
C LEU A 186 -2.76 8.51 -13.03
N PHE A 187 -3.91 8.19 -12.44
CA PHE A 187 -4.11 6.95 -11.69
C PHE A 187 -5.43 6.30 -12.13
N PRO A 188 -5.51 5.81 -13.39
CA PRO A 188 -6.72 5.21 -13.91
C PRO A 188 -7.06 3.93 -13.13
N VAL A 189 -8.29 3.43 -13.27
CA VAL A 189 -8.75 2.22 -12.59
C VAL A 189 -7.78 1.04 -12.77
N ARG A 190 -7.18 0.91 -13.95
CA ARG A 190 -6.16 -0.12 -14.23
C ARG A 190 -4.96 -0.04 -13.29
N PHE A 191 -4.45 1.17 -13.03
CA PHE A 191 -3.34 1.40 -12.10
C PHE A 191 -3.67 0.86 -10.71
N TRP A 192 -4.89 1.11 -10.24
CA TRP A 192 -5.31 0.64 -8.91
C TRP A 192 -5.52 -0.88 -8.87
N GLN A 193 -6.07 -1.49 -9.92
CA GLN A 193 -6.15 -2.94 -10.03
C GLN A 193 -4.77 -3.59 -9.89
N ASP A 194 -3.80 -3.10 -10.66
CA ASP A 194 -2.45 -3.65 -10.68
C ASP A 194 -1.70 -3.35 -9.37
N ALA A 195 -1.94 -2.19 -8.75
CA ALA A 195 -1.45 -1.87 -7.41
C ALA A 195 -1.99 -2.82 -6.32
N PHE A 196 -3.30 -3.10 -6.30
CA PHE A 196 -3.89 -4.07 -5.35
C PHE A 196 -3.33 -5.47 -5.58
N LEU A 197 -3.17 -5.88 -6.84
CA LEU A 197 -2.55 -7.17 -7.19
C LEU A 197 -1.10 -7.24 -6.72
N ALA A 198 -0.31 -6.19 -6.93
CA ALA A 198 1.09 -6.13 -6.50
C ALA A 198 1.23 -6.21 -4.97
N VAL A 199 0.43 -5.46 -4.21
CA VAL A 199 0.41 -5.53 -2.74
C VAL A 199 0.00 -6.93 -2.27
N GLY A 200 -1.06 -7.49 -2.86
CA GLY A 200 -1.51 -8.84 -2.57
C GLY A 200 -0.44 -9.89 -2.85
N ALA A 201 0.25 -9.79 -3.98
CA ALA A 201 1.33 -10.71 -4.37
C ALA A 201 2.53 -10.62 -3.42
N ILE A 202 2.95 -9.42 -3.03
CA ILE A 202 4.04 -9.21 -2.05
C ILE A 202 3.66 -9.79 -0.69
N ALA A 203 2.44 -9.50 -0.22
CA ALA A 203 1.96 -10.01 1.06
C ALA A 203 1.81 -11.54 1.06
N LEU A 204 1.27 -12.11 -0.03
CA LEU A 204 1.15 -13.56 -0.20
C LEU A 204 2.52 -14.24 -0.27
N GLY A 205 3.43 -13.71 -1.09
CA GLY A 205 4.79 -14.25 -1.22
C GLY A 205 5.56 -14.23 0.10
N GLY A 206 5.49 -13.11 0.84
CA GLY A 206 6.07 -13.02 2.18
C GLY A 206 5.40 -13.98 3.18
N GLY A 207 4.07 -14.08 3.14
CA GLY A 207 3.30 -14.96 4.00
C GLY A 207 3.61 -16.43 3.78
N LEU A 208 3.63 -16.89 2.52
CA LEU A 208 4.01 -18.24 2.14
C LEU A 208 5.48 -18.53 2.46
N GLY A 209 6.38 -17.57 2.21
CA GLY A 209 7.80 -17.69 2.57
C GLY A 209 7.99 -17.95 4.06
N MET A 210 7.29 -17.22 4.94
CA MET A 210 7.33 -17.47 6.38
C MET A 210 6.62 -18.78 6.77
N GLY A 211 5.43 -19.05 6.20
CA GLY A 211 4.61 -20.22 6.53
C GLY A 211 5.24 -21.56 6.12
N LEU A 212 5.98 -21.58 5.01
CA LEU A 212 6.68 -22.77 4.51
C LEU A 212 8.11 -22.87 5.07
N GLY A 213 8.86 -21.75 5.10
CA GLY A 213 10.28 -21.74 5.45
C GLY A 213 10.59 -21.75 6.95
N LEU A 214 9.67 -21.24 7.79
CA LEU A 214 9.96 -21.06 9.22
C LEU A 214 9.29 -22.09 10.13
N ARG A 215 8.84 -23.23 9.59
CA ARG A 215 8.20 -24.31 10.34
C ARG A 215 8.96 -24.58 11.66
N PRO A 216 8.30 -24.42 12.82
CA PRO A 216 8.92 -24.65 14.12
C PRO A 216 9.34 -26.11 14.27
N LYS A 217 10.47 -26.34 14.93
CA LYS A 217 10.83 -27.69 15.38
C LYS A 217 9.96 -28.06 16.59
N SER A 218 9.47 -29.30 16.61
CA SER A 218 8.76 -29.91 17.75
C SER A 218 9.61 -29.88 19.00
#